data_AF-A0A6N4A9F5-F1
#
_entry.id   AF-A0A6N4A9F5-F1
#
_cell.length_a   1.000
_cell.length_b   1.000
_cell.length_c   1.000
_cell.angle_alpha   90.00
_cell.angle_beta   90.00
_cell.angle_gamma   90.00
#
_symmetry.space_group_name_H-M   'P 1'
#
loop_
_entity.id
_entity.type
_entity.pdbx_description
1 polymer ?
#
loop_
_entity_poly.entity_id
_entity_poly.type
_entity_poly.pdbx_seq_one_letter_code
_entity_poly.pdbx_strand_id
1 'polypeptide(L)'
;MSESVNQYDITEIVQAVKSARTKFDYVLVDFPFGNRHNSLTSLINLTVYIKTPLDLLLARQILRDYSTSELTDILDWLKTYIRIARSIFLANEQFVSSSADLILDGSSSLPLKVDSVLKKLQRDKF
;
A
#
# COMPACT_ATOMS: atom_id res chain seq x y z
N MET A 1 -1.93 -9.17 -13.89
CA MET A 1 -2.22 -8.37 -12.67
C MET A 1 -3.35 -7.36 -12.87
N SER A 2 -3.49 -6.68 -14.01
CA SER A 2 -4.59 -5.72 -14.23
C SER A 2 -6.00 -6.33 -14.14
N GLU A 3 -6.20 -7.50 -14.75
CA GLU A 3 -7.51 -8.20 -14.69
C GLU A 3 -7.81 -8.81 -13.31
N SER A 4 -6.77 -9.25 -12.58
CA SER A 4 -6.95 -9.92 -11.28
C SER A 4 -7.35 -8.96 -10.15
N VAL A 5 -6.98 -7.67 -10.23
CA VAL A 5 -7.36 -6.69 -9.18
C VAL A 5 -8.86 -6.39 -9.19
N ASN A 6 -9.47 -6.36 -10.37
CA ASN A 6 -10.91 -6.09 -10.49
C ASN A 6 -11.79 -7.30 -10.17
N GLN A 7 -11.20 -8.43 -9.75
CA GLN A 7 -11.93 -9.63 -9.29
C GLN A 7 -12.25 -9.57 -7.79
N TYR A 8 -11.58 -8.70 -7.03
CA TYR A 8 -11.85 -8.55 -5.60
C TYR A 8 -13.17 -7.80 -5.40
N ASP A 9 -14.09 -8.37 -4.62
CA ASP A 9 -15.27 -7.63 -4.18
C ASP A 9 -14.87 -6.59 -3.14
N ILE A 10 -14.97 -5.31 -3.52
CA ILE A 10 -14.67 -4.17 -2.66
C ILE A 10 -15.90 -3.32 -2.37
N THR A 11 -17.11 -3.89 -2.52
CA THR A 11 -18.37 -3.16 -2.38
C THR A 11 -18.46 -2.42 -1.04
N GLU A 12 -18.07 -3.07 0.06
CA GLU A 12 -18.07 -2.49 1.40
C GLU A 12 -17.11 -1.29 1.51
N ILE A 13 -15.90 -1.38 0.94
CA ILE A 13 -14.92 -0.28 0.92
C ILE A 13 -15.49 0.90 0.14
N VAL A 14 -16.07 0.65 -1.04
CA VAL A 14 -16.67 1.70 -1.88
C VAL A 14 -17.81 2.41 -1.15
N GLN A 15 -18.69 1.67 -0.48
CA GLN A 15 -19.78 2.24 0.30
C GLN A 15 -19.28 3.05 1.51
N ALA A 16 -18.26 2.54 2.21
CA ALA A 16 -17.64 3.23 3.33
C ALA A 16 -17.01 4.55 2.90
N VAL A 17 -16.25 4.55 1.79
CA VAL A 17 -15.63 5.77 1.24
C VAL A 17 -16.69 6.78 0.82
N LYS A 18 -17.72 6.36 0.08
CA LYS A 18 -18.83 7.26 -0.30
C LYS A 18 -19.52 7.89 0.91
N SER A 19 -19.75 7.11 1.96
CA SER A 19 -20.39 7.58 3.19
C SER A 19 -19.50 8.49 4.03
N ALA A 20 -18.18 8.29 4.01
CA ALA A 20 -17.22 9.12 4.75
C ALA A 20 -17.01 10.48 4.07
N ARG A 21 -17.00 10.52 2.73
CA ARG A 21 -16.80 11.75 1.95
C ARG A 21 -17.88 12.82 2.13
N THR A 22 -19.05 12.47 2.66
CA THR A 22 -20.09 13.45 3.01
C THR A 22 -19.93 14.03 4.41
N LYS A 23 -19.01 13.48 5.22
CA LYS A 23 -18.83 13.82 6.64
C LYS A 23 -17.46 14.42 6.94
N PHE A 24 -16.46 14.12 6.12
CA PHE A 24 -15.07 14.50 6.35
C PHE A 24 -14.46 15.12 5.10
N ASP A 25 -13.64 16.16 5.29
CA ASP A 25 -12.90 16.82 4.21
C ASP A 25 -11.82 15.89 3.62
N TYR A 26 -11.26 15.01 4.45
CA TYR A 26 -10.24 14.04 4.04
C TYR A 26 -10.61 12.63 4.49
N VAL A 27 -10.48 11.67 3.57
CA VAL A 27 -10.65 10.24 3.83
C VAL A 27 -9.38 9.54 3.38
N LEU A 28 -8.67 8.92 4.33
CA LEU A 28 -7.49 8.11 4.04
C LEU A 28 -7.93 6.65 3.88
N VAL A 29 -7.58 6.05 2.75
CA VAL A 29 -7.93 4.66 2.44
C VAL A 29 -6.62 3.88 2.29
N ASP A 30 -6.37 2.96 3.22
CA ASP A 30 -5.29 1.98 3.08
C ASP A 30 -5.82 0.80 2.26
N PHE A 31 -5.33 0.66 1.03
CA PHE A 31 -5.80 -0.35 0.08
C PHE A 31 -4.63 -0.86 -0.75
N PRO A 32 -4.42 -2.19 -0.85
CA PRO A 32 -3.21 -2.79 -1.42
C PRO A 32 -2.97 -2.47 -2.90
N PHE A 33 -4.00 -2.01 -3.62
CA PHE A 33 -3.91 -1.74 -5.06
C PHE A 33 -4.04 -0.25 -5.42
N GLY A 34 -4.13 0.65 -4.44
CA GLY A 34 -4.30 2.09 -4.69
C GLY A 34 -5.45 2.40 -5.66
N ASN A 35 -5.17 3.15 -6.72
CA ASN A 35 -6.13 3.51 -7.77
C ASN A 35 -6.31 2.47 -8.89
N ARG A 36 -5.80 1.24 -8.73
CA ARG A 36 -5.87 0.21 -9.78
C ARG A 36 -7.23 -0.49 -9.91
N HIS A 37 -8.11 -0.36 -8.91
CA HIS A 37 -9.43 -0.96 -8.95
C HIS A 37 -10.46 0.02 -9.55
N ASN A 38 -11.18 -0.40 -10.60
CA ASN A 38 -12.08 0.46 -11.38
C ASN A 38 -13.21 1.08 -10.54
N SER A 39 -13.78 0.32 -9.60
CA SER A 39 -14.83 0.82 -8.71
C SER A 39 -14.34 1.84 -7.66
N LEU A 40 -13.03 1.91 -7.39
CA LEU A 40 -12.46 2.81 -6.38
C LEU A 40 -11.71 3.99 -7.01
N THR A 41 -11.13 3.82 -8.20
CA THR A 41 -10.29 4.85 -8.85
C THR A 41 -11.00 6.19 -9.03
N SER A 42 -12.31 6.20 -9.32
CA SER A 42 -13.09 7.42 -9.50
C SER A 42 -13.39 8.16 -8.18
N LEU A 43 -13.10 7.52 -7.05
CA LEU A 43 -13.28 8.07 -5.71
C LEU A 43 -11.97 8.56 -5.08
N ILE A 44 -10.82 8.29 -5.71
CA ILE A 44 -9.50 8.65 -5.22
C ILE A 44 -9.02 9.92 -5.93
N ASN A 45 -8.76 10.96 -5.16
CA ASN A 45 -8.16 12.19 -5.66
C ASN A 45 -6.63 12.14 -5.71
N LEU A 46 -6.01 11.41 -4.76
CA LEU A 46 -4.56 11.30 -4.64
C LEU A 46 -4.18 9.88 -4.22
N THR A 47 -3.29 9.24 -4.99
CA THR A 47 -2.69 7.94 -4.66
C THR A 47 -1.25 8.12 -4.21
N VAL A 48 -0.95 7.66 -2.99
CA VAL A 48 0.40 7.69 -2.41
C VAL A 48 0.93 6.28 -2.27
N TYR A 49 2.10 5.99 -2.84
CA TYR A 49 2.78 4.71 -2.67
C TYR A 49 4.06 4.88 -1.84
N ILE A 50 4.18 4.11 -0.75
CA ILE A 50 5.38 4.15 0.12
C ILE A 50 6.34 3.05 -0.33
N LYS A 51 7.30 3.41 -1.17
CA LYS A 51 8.29 2.47 -1.68
C LYS A 51 9.35 2.19 -0.62
N THR A 52 9.23 1.03 0.03
CA THR A 52 10.19 0.58 1.04
C THR A 52 11.00 -0.58 0.48
N PRO A 53 12.34 -0.57 0.61
CA PRO A 53 13.17 -1.72 0.29
C PRO A 53 12.65 -3.02 0.94
N LEU A 54 12.60 -4.11 0.16
CA LEU A 54 11.99 -5.36 0.60
C LEU A 54 12.74 -6.04 1.76
N ASP A 55 14.04 -5.82 1.89
CA ASP A 55 14.85 -6.25 3.03
C ASP A 55 14.40 -5.57 4.34
N LEU A 56 14.16 -4.26 4.31
CA LEU A 56 13.59 -3.53 5.45
C LEU A 56 12.17 -4.02 5.79
N LEU A 57 11.34 -4.28 4.78
CA LEU A 57 10.00 -4.82 4.99
C LEU A 57 10.04 -6.22 5.60
N LEU A 58 10.90 -7.10 5.09
CA LEU A 58 11.08 -8.45 5.62
C LEU A 58 11.58 -8.43 7.07
N ALA A 59 12.57 -7.60 7.38
CA ALA A 59 13.08 -7.45 8.75
C ALA A 59 11.97 -6.97 9.70
N ARG A 60 11.22 -5.93 9.31
CA ARG A 60 10.08 -5.43 10.09
C ARG A 60 9.00 -6.49 10.28
N GLN A 61 8.70 -7.27 9.24
CA GLN A 61 7.72 -8.35 9.31
C GLN A 61 8.16 -9.43 10.31
N ILE A 62 9.41 -9.91 10.21
CA ILE A 62 9.93 -10.94 11.12
C ILE A 62 9.90 -10.45 12.57
N LEU A 63 10.35 -9.22 12.83
CA LEU A 63 10.34 -8.63 14.17
C LEU A 63 8.93 -8.45 14.73
N ARG A 64 7.91 -8.20 13.88
CA ARG A 64 6.53 -7.96 14.30
C ARG A 64 5.75 -9.27 14.48
N ASP A 65 5.83 -10.15 13.50
CA ASP A 65 4.95 -11.31 13.38
C ASP A 65 5.56 -12.56 14.03
N TYR A 66 6.89 -12.61 14.20
CA TYR A 66 7.61 -13.79 14.70
C TYR A 66 8.40 -13.52 16.00
N SER A 67 8.13 -12.41 16.71
CA SER A 67 8.86 -12.06 17.94
C SER A 67 8.75 -13.10 19.05
N THR A 68 7.71 -13.93 19.01
CA THR A 68 7.43 -14.99 19.99
C THR A 68 7.28 -16.37 19.32
N SER A 69 7.67 -16.50 18.05
CA SER A 69 7.56 -17.75 17.30
C SER A 69 8.81 -18.63 17.47
N GLU A 70 8.66 -19.91 17.15
CA GLU A 70 9.79 -20.82 17.10
C GLU A 70 10.71 -20.48 15.91
N LEU A 71 12.01 -20.75 16.05
CA LEU A 71 12.99 -20.49 14.99
C LEU A 71 12.63 -21.19 13.68
N THR A 72 12.01 -22.37 13.75
CA THR A 72 11.56 -23.13 12.58
C THR A 72 10.55 -22.37 11.73
N ASP A 73 9.62 -21.64 12.37
CA ASP A 73 8.59 -20.87 11.67
C ASP A 73 9.21 -19.72 10.87
N ILE A 74 10.23 -19.06 11.46
CA ILE A 74 10.99 -18.00 10.80
C ILE A 74 11.73 -18.56 9.58
N LEU A 75 12.42 -19.69 9.74
CA LEU A 75 13.17 -20.32 8.66
C LEU A 75 12.26 -20.78 7.51
N ASP A 76 11.08 -21.32 7.82
CA ASP A 76 10.12 -21.77 6.82
C ASP A 76 9.45 -20.60 6.08
N TRP A 77 9.19 -19.49 6.78
CA TRP A 77 8.78 -18.26 6.13
C TRP A 77 9.86 -17.73 5.19
N LEU A 78 11.13 -17.67 5.63
CA LEU A 78 12.24 -17.20 4.80
C LEU A 78 12.41 -18.04 3.52
N LYS A 79 12.29 -19.37 3.62
CA LYS A 79 12.29 -20.25 2.43
C LYS A 79 11.13 -19.92 1.49
N THR A 80 9.93 -19.71 2.04
CA THR A 80 8.74 -19.33 1.26
C THR A 80 8.88 -17.96 0.61
N TYR A 81 9.46 -17.00 1.33
CA TYR A 81 9.73 -15.65 0.85
C TYR A 81 10.64 -15.67 -0.38
N ILE A 82 11.77 -16.38 -0.30
CA ILE A 82 12.73 -16.48 -1.40
C ILE A 82 12.12 -17.19 -2.60
N ARG A 83 11.40 -18.30 -2.37
CA ARG A 83 10.87 -19.15 -3.45
C ARG A 83 9.65 -18.56 -4.15
N ILE A 84 8.78 -17.86 -3.43
CA ILE A 84 7.44 -17.48 -3.93
C ILE A 84 7.15 -16.00 -3.67
N ALA A 85 7.19 -15.55 -2.41
CA ALA A 85 6.59 -14.26 -2.05
C ALA A 85 7.36 -13.07 -2.67
N ARG A 86 8.69 -13.13 -2.72
CA ARG A 86 9.53 -12.03 -3.20
C ARG A 86 9.19 -11.63 -4.64
N SER A 87 9.02 -12.58 -5.56
CA SER A 87 8.65 -12.27 -6.94
C SER A 87 7.27 -11.64 -7.05
N ILE A 88 6.32 -12.07 -6.20
CA ILE A 88 4.98 -11.49 -6.14
C ILE A 88 5.04 -10.04 -5.62
N PHE A 89 5.83 -9.78 -4.57
CA PHE A 89 5.99 -8.43 -4.03
C PHE A 89 6.64 -7.47 -5.02
N LEU A 90 7.67 -7.91 -5.76
CA LEU A 90 8.29 -7.10 -6.82
C LEU A 90 7.30 -6.78 -7.95
N ALA A 91 6.54 -7.78 -8.40
CA ALA A 91 5.51 -7.59 -9.42
C ALA A 91 4.42 -6.63 -8.92
N ASN A 92 3.99 -6.77 -7.67
CA ASN A 92 2.98 -5.90 -7.05
C ASN A 92 3.49 -4.46 -6.90
N GLU A 93 4.73 -4.26 -6.45
CA GLU A 93 5.36 -2.95 -6.39
C GLU A 93 5.34 -2.28 -7.76
N GLN A 94 5.83 -2.96 -8.80
CA GLN A 94 5.85 -2.41 -10.15
C GLN A 94 4.45 -2.08 -10.65
N PHE A 95 3.47 -2.96 -10.39
CA PHE A 95 2.09 -2.77 -10.79
C PHE A 95 1.44 -1.58 -10.08
N VAL A 96 1.55 -1.46 -8.76
CA VAL A 96 0.87 -0.40 -7.99
C VAL A 96 1.58 0.94 -8.14
N SER A 97 2.91 0.97 -8.03
CA SER A 97 3.67 2.22 -8.06
C SER A 97 3.60 2.94 -9.41
N SER A 98 3.41 2.23 -10.52
CA SER A 98 3.37 2.82 -11.87
C SER A 98 2.11 3.65 -12.17
N SER A 99 1.10 3.68 -11.29
CA SER A 99 -0.04 4.61 -11.38
C SER A 99 -0.19 5.51 -10.16
N ALA A 100 0.75 5.49 -9.22
CA ALA A 100 0.69 6.35 -8.05
C ALA A 100 1.03 7.80 -8.43
N ASP A 101 0.27 8.75 -7.89
CA ASP A 101 0.49 10.18 -8.12
C ASP A 101 1.68 10.73 -7.33
N LEU A 102 2.03 10.05 -6.23
CA LEU A 102 3.16 10.37 -5.37
C LEU A 102 3.81 9.07 -4.88
N ILE A 103 5.11 8.93 -5.14
CA ILE A 103 5.93 7.85 -4.59
C ILE A 103 6.81 8.44 -3.49
N LEU A 104 6.69 7.90 -2.28
CA LEU A 104 7.50 8.27 -1.13
C LEU A 104 8.59 7.23 -0.88
N ASP A 105 9.77 7.69 -0.47
CA ASP A 105 10.80 6.83 0.07
C ASP A 105 10.40 6.33 1.46
N GLY A 106 10.13 5.03 1.58
CA GLY A 106 9.72 4.39 2.82
C GLY A 106 10.81 4.33 3.89
N SER A 107 12.08 4.52 3.51
CA SER A 107 13.22 4.59 4.44
C SER A 107 13.34 5.97 5.11
N SER A 108 12.73 7.01 4.53
CA SER A 108 12.74 8.36 5.09
C SER A 108 11.92 8.48 6.38
N SER A 109 12.16 9.55 7.15
CA SER A 109 11.45 9.80 8.41
C SER A 109 9.97 10.11 8.20
N LEU A 110 9.14 9.87 9.22
CA LEU A 110 7.70 10.19 9.16
C LEU A 110 7.44 11.68 8.87
N PRO A 111 8.12 12.66 9.53
CA PRO A 111 7.88 14.07 9.24
C PRO A 111 8.12 14.45 7.77
N LEU A 112 9.17 13.91 7.14
CA LEU A 112 9.47 14.17 5.73
C LEU A 112 8.39 13.61 4.80
N LYS A 113 7.87 12.42 5.10
CA LYS A 113 6.77 11.80 4.35
C LYS A 113 5.48 12.62 4.48
N VAL A 114 5.14 13.03 5.70
CA VAL A 114 3.95 13.86 5.97
C VAL A 114 4.03 15.19 5.25
N ASP A 115 5.17 15.89 5.34
CA ASP A 115 5.41 17.16 4.64
C ASP A 115 5.25 17.02 3.11
N SER A 116 5.76 15.91 2.54
CA SER A 116 5.62 15.62 1.11
C SER A 116 4.16 15.45 0.69
N VAL A 117 3.33 14.77 1.50
CA VAL A 117 1.89 14.61 1.23
C VAL A 117 1.16 15.95 1.35
N LEU A 118 1.44 16.74 2.39
CA LEU A 118 0.81 18.05 2.58
C LEU A 118 1.12 19.02 1.43
N LYS A 119 2.37 19.06 0.97
CA LYS A 119 2.77 19.85 -0.20
C LYS A 119 2.03 19.42 -1.47
N LYS A 120 1.86 18.11 -1.67
CA LYS A 120 1.11 17.56 -2.80
C LYS A 120 -0.37 17.97 -2.76
N LEU A 121 -1.02 17.90 -1.60
CA LEU A 121 -2.41 18.33 -1.40
C LEU A 121 -2.61 19.83 -1.66
N GLN A 122 -1.69 20.68 -1.20
CA GLN A 122 -1.78 22.14 -1.41
C GLN A 122 -1.64 22.55 -2.87
N ARG A 123 -0.80 21.84 -3.63
CA ARG A 123 -0.51 22.16 -5.04
C ARG A 123 -1.66 21.77 -5.96
N ASP A 124 -2.25 20.60 -5.74
CA ASP A 124 -3.15 19.98 -6.72
C ASP A 124 -4.64 20.31 -6.47
N LYS A 125 -5.00 21.01 -5.38
CA LYS A 125 -6.37 21.48 -4.99
C LYS A 125 -7.49 20.59 -5.53
N PHE A 126 -7.75 19.50 -4.81
CA PHE A 126 -8.76 18.49 -5.13
C PHE A 126 -10.18 18.88 -4.73
#